data_AF-A0A6A5SX32-F1
#
_entry.id   AF-A0A6A5SX32-F1
#
_cell.length_a   1.000
_cell.length_b   1.000
_cell.length_c   1.000
_cell.angle_alpha   90.00
_cell.angle_beta   90.00
_cell.angle_gamma   90.00
#
_symmetry.space_group_name_H-M   'P 1'
#
loop_
_entity.id
_entity.type
_entity.pdbx_description
1 polymer ?
#
loop_
_entity_poly.entity_id
_entity_poly.type
_entity_poly.pdbx_seq_one_letter_code
_entity_poly.pdbx_strand_id
1 'polypeptide(L)'
;MADFVKGLFGAQKPAQAPVAGDEDFADYAGAPDPTPAAITSFTTTGGAFQAVPTGTLGNRPYTAWYRVWERTTIDDFKLEMYILPFLIALIAVHVWGTKRNRSKAKGWMKAHAPVLTHEFAQVGYTRPQGEEASVDNMLKEKKADEYETYATGRQNIAFVDFKLTLAKRFNPFMRLGEHLIPLFLESFPPPAERLEATAYVFDGQETKIALTYGQGDAKKVPNSTFDGFVFAVVHKDVMKRLRDDRYDLSLTTTRDNAKLPVWTTVMSESAEVTDMLLTPELIKAVNDAGDDFEALIVSDQPTNSPKTLDETKPRKRLSLTLKFAADYTTTLPLFSYFLRLPDQLASQAHFRPEALRRIKQTREEQISKIRKADDEEKAEERKIAADKLKREQRDAKLGRLSADEQRKFLDKEREKNARKGAKRSTVKA
;
A
#
# COMPACT_ATOMS: atom_id res chain seq x y z
N MET A 1 3.04 3.13 31.64
CA MET A 1 2.42 1.87 31.20
C MET A 1 3.33 1.12 30.22
N ALA A 2 4.59 0.85 30.59
CA ALA A 2 5.54 0.11 29.75
C ALA A 2 6.09 -1.15 30.44
N ASP A 3 5.88 -1.29 31.75
CA ASP A 3 6.39 -2.43 32.53
C ASP A 3 5.46 -3.65 32.55
N PHE A 4 4.19 -3.51 32.15
CA PHE A 4 3.24 -4.63 32.13
C PHE A 4 3.41 -5.55 30.91
N VAL A 5 3.95 -5.03 29.81
CA VAL A 5 4.14 -5.78 28.56
C VAL A 5 5.37 -6.70 28.60
N LYS A 6 6.31 -6.43 29.52
CA LYS A 6 7.58 -7.16 29.62
C LYS A 6 7.47 -8.50 30.36
N GLY A 7 6.37 -8.75 31.08
CA GLY A 7 6.13 -9.99 31.82
C GLY A 7 5.31 -11.05 31.06
N LEU A 8 4.66 -10.69 29.95
CA LEU A 8 3.73 -11.59 29.24
C LEU A 8 4.37 -12.35 28.08
N PHE A 9 5.53 -11.90 27.59
CA PHE A 9 6.28 -12.57 26.52
C PHE A 9 7.65 -12.99 27.04
N GLY A 10 7.86 -14.30 27.09
CA GLY A 10 9.01 -14.95 27.70
C GLY A 10 10.37 -14.44 27.21
N ALA A 11 11.32 -14.42 28.14
CA ALA A 11 12.67 -13.92 27.96
C ALA A 11 13.45 -14.66 26.86
N GLN A 12 13.76 -13.96 25.76
CA GLN A 12 14.87 -14.30 24.88
C GLN A 12 16.08 -13.42 25.24
N LYS A 13 17.21 -14.08 25.59
CA LYS A 13 18.50 -13.41 25.82
C LYS A 13 18.96 -12.70 24.54
N PRO A 14 19.45 -11.45 24.61
CA PRO A 14 20.00 -10.76 23.45
C PRO A 14 21.41 -11.26 23.12
N ALA A 15 21.65 -11.52 21.83
CA ALA A 15 22.97 -11.76 21.25
C ALA A 15 23.81 -10.47 21.28
N GLN A 16 25.08 -10.61 21.64
CA GLN A 16 26.07 -9.51 21.68
C GLN A 16 26.42 -9.02 20.29
N ALA A 17 26.51 -7.70 20.14
CA ALA A 17 27.03 -7.02 18.95
C ALA A 17 28.57 -7.06 18.89
N PRO A 18 29.18 -7.02 17.69
CA PRO A 18 30.64 -7.09 17.54
C PRO A 18 31.29 -5.74 17.82
N VAL A 19 32.46 -5.78 18.49
CA VAL A 19 33.33 -4.63 18.76
C VAL A 19 34.46 -4.61 17.73
N ALA A 20 34.86 -3.42 17.28
CA ALA A 20 35.90 -3.17 16.28
C ALA A 20 37.27 -2.80 16.89
N GLY A 21 38.35 -3.26 16.22
CA GLY A 21 39.76 -2.83 16.35
C GLY A 21 40.57 -3.53 17.46
N ASP A 22 41.85 -3.87 17.32
CA ASP A 22 42.81 -3.84 16.20
C ASP A 22 44.04 -4.68 16.62
N GLU A 23 44.83 -5.14 15.64
CA GLU A 23 46.25 -5.55 15.71
C GLU A 23 46.70 -6.65 16.73
N ASP A 24 46.82 -7.90 16.25
CA ASP A 24 47.99 -8.75 16.56
C ASP A 24 48.16 -9.86 15.52
N PHE A 25 49.07 -9.59 14.57
CA PHE A 25 49.56 -10.53 13.56
C PHE A 25 50.54 -11.50 14.22
N ALA A 26 50.05 -12.68 14.63
CA ALA A 26 50.87 -13.77 15.15
C ALA A 26 50.65 -15.05 14.31
N ASP A 27 51.50 -15.17 13.31
CA ASP A 27 52.14 -16.37 12.77
C ASP A 27 51.81 -17.69 13.50
N TYR A 28 50.90 -18.48 12.94
CA TYR A 28 50.79 -19.91 13.26
C TYR A 28 51.28 -20.73 12.07
N ALA A 29 52.62 -20.80 11.98
CA ALA A 29 53.31 -21.93 11.41
C ALA A 29 52.85 -23.24 12.07
N GLY A 30 52.57 -24.25 11.24
CA GLY A 30 52.75 -25.66 11.59
C GLY A 30 51.68 -26.32 12.47
N ALA A 31 50.48 -26.53 11.93
CA ALA A 31 49.71 -27.71 12.34
C ALA A 31 50.27 -28.93 11.56
N PRO A 32 50.71 -30.00 12.24
CA PRO A 32 51.37 -31.13 11.59
C PRO A 32 50.39 -31.88 10.67
N ASP A 33 50.81 -32.09 9.43
CA ASP A 33 50.14 -32.97 8.49
C ASP A 33 50.00 -34.37 9.10
N PRO A 34 48.82 -35.01 9.08
CA PRO A 34 48.69 -36.38 9.52
C PRO A 34 49.51 -37.28 8.59
N THR A 35 50.61 -37.81 9.13
CA THR A 35 51.47 -38.77 8.46
C THR A 35 50.67 -40.03 8.11
N PRO A 36 50.76 -40.55 6.87
CA PRO A 36 50.14 -41.80 6.51
C PRO A 36 50.81 -42.93 7.31
N ALA A 37 50.01 -43.66 8.09
CA ALA A 37 50.50 -44.85 8.78
C ALA A 37 51.10 -45.81 7.75
N ALA A 38 52.36 -46.18 7.98
CA ALA A 38 53.13 -47.07 7.14
C ALA A 38 52.45 -48.43 7.04
N ILE A 39 52.04 -48.79 5.83
CA ILE A 39 51.65 -50.14 5.46
C ILE A 39 52.95 -50.94 5.35
N THR A 40 53.23 -51.79 6.34
CA THR A 40 54.33 -52.75 6.23
C THR A 40 53.95 -53.82 5.23
N SER A 41 54.71 -53.84 4.14
CA SER A 41 54.67 -54.80 3.06
C SER A 41 55.30 -56.13 3.47
N PHE A 42 54.50 -57.19 3.52
CA PHE A 42 55.00 -58.55 3.30
C PHE A 42 54.67 -58.97 1.87
N THR A 43 55.60 -58.71 0.96
CA THR A 43 55.71 -59.31 -0.39
C THR A 43 56.19 -60.76 -0.25
N THR A 44 55.66 -61.76 -0.95
CA THR A 44 55.92 -62.11 -2.36
C THR A 44 55.15 -63.42 -2.64
N THR A 45 54.35 -63.58 -3.69
CA THR A 45 54.78 -63.98 -5.04
C THR A 45 53.52 -64.16 -5.92
N GLY A 46 53.62 -63.75 -7.18
CA GLY A 46 52.83 -64.21 -8.34
C GLY A 46 51.37 -64.64 -8.15
N GLY A 47 50.44 -63.78 -8.57
CA GLY A 47 49.07 -64.16 -8.87
C GLY A 47 48.23 -62.93 -9.14
N ALA A 48 47.58 -62.85 -10.30
CA ALA A 48 46.56 -61.85 -10.57
C ALA A 48 45.42 -62.05 -9.56
N PHE A 49 45.38 -61.23 -8.50
CA PHE A 49 44.25 -61.24 -7.57
C PHE A 49 43.19 -60.29 -8.11
N GLN A 50 42.12 -60.93 -8.57
CA GLN A 50 40.91 -60.31 -9.11
C GLN A 50 40.36 -59.23 -8.18
N ALA A 51 39.67 -58.26 -8.79
CA ALA A 51 38.87 -57.27 -8.10
C ALA A 51 38.02 -57.94 -7.00
N VAL A 52 38.32 -57.61 -5.75
CA VAL A 52 37.47 -57.99 -4.62
C VAL A 52 36.17 -57.23 -4.81
N PRO A 53 35.01 -57.91 -4.90
CA PRO A 53 33.74 -57.22 -5.06
C PRO A 53 33.52 -56.32 -3.84
N THR A 54 33.11 -55.08 -4.09
CA THR A 54 32.57 -54.12 -3.12
C THR A 54 31.23 -54.59 -2.51
N GLY A 55 31.08 -55.91 -2.30
CA GLY A 55 29.87 -56.56 -1.80
C GLY A 55 29.77 -56.66 -0.28
N THR A 56 30.70 -56.11 0.49
CA THR A 56 30.74 -56.33 1.96
C THR A 56 30.66 -55.07 2.83
N LEU A 57 30.44 -53.88 2.23
CA LEU A 57 30.11 -52.65 2.98
C LEU A 57 28.60 -52.34 3.05
N GLY A 58 27.74 -53.25 2.57
CA GLY A 58 26.28 -53.03 2.49
C GLY A 58 25.42 -54.03 3.24
N ASN A 59 26.00 -55.08 3.84
CA ASN A 59 25.22 -56.16 4.45
C ASN A 59 25.08 -55.96 5.98
N ARG A 60 24.51 -54.81 6.39
CA ARG A 60 23.84 -54.79 7.69
C ARG A 60 22.67 -55.76 7.56
N PRO A 61 22.56 -56.81 8.39
CA PRO A 61 21.44 -57.74 8.28
C PRO A 61 20.15 -56.92 8.35
N TYR A 62 19.22 -57.17 7.43
CA TYR A 62 17.89 -56.59 7.48
C TYR A 62 17.17 -57.18 8.70
N THR A 63 17.48 -56.62 9.86
CA THR A 63 16.88 -57.00 11.14
C THR A 63 15.50 -56.39 11.23
N ALA A 64 14.65 -56.91 12.13
CA ALA A 64 13.33 -56.34 12.44
C ALA A 64 13.40 -54.83 12.82
N TRP A 65 14.59 -54.30 13.08
CA TRP A 65 14.84 -52.86 13.23
C TRP A 65 14.46 -52.02 12.01
N TYR A 66 14.68 -52.54 10.80
CA TYR A 66 14.45 -51.84 9.54
C TYR A 66 13.03 -52.03 8.99
N ARG A 67 12.17 -52.80 9.66
CA ARG A 67 10.77 -53.04 9.30
C ARG A 67 9.87 -51.96 9.91
N VAL A 68 9.96 -50.75 9.37
CA VAL A 68 9.29 -49.57 9.93
C VAL A 68 7.76 -49.75 9.99
N TRP A 69 7.17 -50.43 9.01
CA TRP A 69 5.73 -50.74 8.93
C TRP A 69 5.23 -51.75 9.97
N GLU A 70 6.11 -52.59 10.54
CA GLU A 70 5.74 -53.51 11.64
C GLU A 70 5.77 -52.80 13.02
N ARG A 71 6.35 -51.59 13.10
CA ARG A 71 6.49 -50.80 14.33
C ARG A 71 5.47 -49.69 14.47
N THR A 72 4.88 -49.26 13.36
CA THR A 72 3.83 -48.25 13.35
C THR A 72 2.49 -48.90 13.67
N THR A 73 1.88 -48.47 14.77
CA THR A 73 0.54 -48.88 15.17
C THR A 73 -0.49 -47.85 14.70
N ILE A 74 -1.77 -48.25 14.56
CA ILE A 74 -2.86 -47.31 14.21
C ILE A 74 -2.94 -46.17 15.24
N ASP A 75 -2.53 -46.42 16.48
CA ASP A 75 -2.48 -45.46 17.56
C ASP A 75 -1.52 -44.30 17.31
N ASP A 76 -0.39 -44.56 16.62
CA ASP A 76 0.58 -43.54 16.23
C ASP A 76 -0.01 -42.56 15.20
N PHE A 77 -0.98 -43.03 14.41
CA PHE A 77 -1.67 -42.24 13.38
C PHE A 77 -3.01 -41.65 13.85
N LYS A 78 -3.44 -41.87 15.10
CA LYS A 78 -4.72 -41.33 15.61
C LYS A 78 -4.79 -39.82 15.46
N LEU A 79 -3.71 -39.12 15.76
CA LEU A 79 -3.62 -37.66 15.62
C LEU A 79 -3.72 -37.25 14.14
N GLU A 80 -2.98 -37.92 13.25
CA GLU A 80 -3.03 -37.66 11.80
C GLU A 80 -4.42 -37.93 11.22
N MET A 81 -5.10 -38.97 11.68
CA MET A 81 -6.47 -39.32 11.28
C MET A 81 -7.49 -38.23 11.67
N TYR A 82 -7.27 -37.49 12.76
CA TYR A 82 -8.10 -36.33 13.12
C TYR A 82 -7.71 -35.05 12.37
N ILE A 83 -6.42 -34.84 12.10
CA ILE A 83 -5.94 -33.63 11.41
C ILE A 83 -6.23 -33.67 9.91
N LEU A 84 -6.07 -34.83 9.27
CA LEU A 84 -6.20 -35.00 7.83
C LEU A 84 -7.59 -34.58 7.27
N PRO A 85 -8.73 -34.96 7.86
CA PRO A 85 -10.04 -34.47 7.38
C PRO A 85 -10.19 -32.96 7.53
N PHE A 86 -9.64 -32.37 8.60
CA PHE A 86 -9.66 -30.92 8.80
C PHE A 86 -8.80 -30.19 7.77
N LEU A 87 -7.62 -30.74 7.46
CA LEU A 87 -6.74 -30.21 6.42
C LEU A 87 -7.40 -30.29 5.04
N ILE A 88 -8.03 -31.42 4.70
CA ILE A 88 -8.78 -31.58 3.45
C ILE A 88 -9.92 -30.56 3.38
N ALA A 89 -10.68 -30.39 4.47
CA ALA A 89 -11.76 -29.40 4.52
C ALA A 89 -11.23 -27.97 4.28
N LEU A 90 -10.10 -27.61 4.90
CA LEU A 90 -9.46 -26.31 4.70
C LEU A 90 -9.03 -26.11 3.24
N ILE A 91 -8.36 -27.10 2.64
CA ILE A 91 -7.95 -27.06 1.23
C ILE A 91 -9.17 -26.96 0.31
N ALA A 92 -10.23 -27.72 0.57
CA ALA A 92 -11.46 -27.69 -0.20
C ALA A 92 -12.12 -26.31 -0.16
N VAL A 93 -12.23 -25.70 1.02
CA VAL A 93 -12.75 -24.33 1.18
C VAL A 93 -11.86 -23.32 0.49
N HIS A 94 -10.53 -23.47 0.58
CA HIS A 94 -9.58 -22.60 -0.10
C HIS A 94 -9.77 -22.63 -1.62
N VAL A 95 -9.75 -23.82 -2.22
CA VAL A 95 -9.91 -24.01 -3.68
C VAL A 95 -11.30 -23.56 -4.15
N TRP A 96 -12.34 -23.86 -3.38
CA TRP A 96 -13.69 -23.39 -3.70
C TRP A 96 -13.79 -21.85 -3.64
N GLY A 97 -13.21 -21.24 -2.61
CA GLY A 97 -13.21 -19.79 -2.41
C GLY A 97 -12.49 -19.06 -3.53
N THR A 98 -11.28 -19.50 -3.90
CA THR A 98 -10.51 -18.91 -5.02
C THR A 98 -11.22 -19.11 -6.36
N LYS A 99 -11.77 -20.30 -6.62
CA LYS A 99 -12.53 -20.56 -7.86
C LYS A 99 -13.79 -19.70 -7.95
N ARG A 100 -14.50 -19.49 -6.85
CA ARG A 100 -15.70 -18.64 -6.81
C ARG A 100 -15.34 -17.17 -7.04
N ASN A 101 -14.26 -16.68 -6.43
CA ASN A 101 -13.75 -15.33 -6.64
C ASN A 101 -13.34 -15.10 -8.10
N ARG A 102 -12.57 -16.03 -8.67
CA ARG A 102 -12.16 -15.99 -10.08
C ARG A 102 -13.36 -15.99 -11.02
N SER A 103 -14.35 -16.86 -10.79
CA SER A 103 -15.59 -16.89 -11.59
C SER A 103 -16.36 -15.58 -11.51
N LYS A 104 -16.42 -14.96 -10.32
CA LYS A 104 -17.10 -13.69 -10.09
C LYS A 104 -16.40 -12.54 -10.83
N ALA A 105 -15.07 -12.45 -10.73
CA ALA A 105 -14.29 -11.44 -11.44
C ALA A 105 -14.38 -11.60 -12.99
N LYS A 106 -14.34 -12.84 -13.50
CA LYS A 106 -14.57 -13.12 -14.93
C LYS A 106 -15.98 -12.73 -15.38
N GLY A 107 -16.99 -12.96 -14.55
CA GLY A 107 -18.37 -12.55 -14.81
C GLY A 107 -18.50 -11.03 -14.95
N TRP A 108 -17.84 -10.27 -14.07
CA TRP A 108 -17.79 -8.82 -14.16
C TRP A 108 -17.12 -8.36 -15.46
N MET A 109 -15.94 -8.90 -15.78
CA MET A 109 -15.20 -8.54 -16.99
C MET A 109 -16.02 -8.86 -18.25
N LYS A 110 -16.73 -9.99 -18.30
CA LYS A 110 -17.59 -10.35 -19.44
C LYS A 110 -18.68 -9.31 -19.71
N ALA A 111 -19.23 -8.68 -18.66
CA ALA A 111 -20.25 -7.65 -18.80
C ALA A 111 -19.67 -6.28 -19.19
N HIS A 112 -18.47 -5.94 -18.71
CA HIS A 112 -17.87 -4.62 -18.90
C HIS A 112 -16.92 -4.54 -20.11
N ALA A 113 -16.39 -5.68 -20.57
CA ALA A 113 -15.46 -5.75 -21.70
C ALA A 113 -16.03 -5.15 -23.01
N PRO A 114 -17.31 -5.35 -23.39
CA PRO A 114 -17.86 -4.71 -24.60
C PRO A 114 -17.84 -3.18 -24.53
N VAL A 115 -18.13 -2.61 -23.35
CA VAL A 115 -18.10 -1.15 -23.15
C VAL A 115 -16.66 -0.63 -23.18
N LEU A 116 -15.73 -1.36 -22.55
CA LEU A 116 -14.32 -0.99 -22.52
C LEU A 116 -13.66 -1.06 -23.90
N THR A 117 -13.93 -2.11 -24.67
CA THR A 117 -13.37 -2.29 -26.02
C THR A 117 -13.95 -1.31 -27.04
N HIS A 118 -15.17 -0.81 -26.83
CA HIS A 118 -15.75 0.25 -27.64
C HIS A 118 -15.11 1.62 -27.34
N GLU A 119 -14.81 1.92 -26.08
CA GLU A 119 -14.36 3.24 -25.63
C GLU A 119 -12.82 3.39 -25.58
N PHE A 120 -12.06 2.28 -25.53
CA PHE A 120 -10.60 2.27 -25.42
C PHE A 120 -9.93 1.42 -26.51
N ALA A 121 -8.79 1.88 -27.01
CA ALA A 121 -8.01 1.15 -28.02
C ALA A 121 -7.28 -0.08 -27.43
N GLN A 122 -6.90 -0.03 -26.16
CA GLN A 122 -6.26 -1.15 -25.46
C GLN A 122 -6.95 -1.41 -24.13
N VAL A 123 -7.36 -2.66 -23.92
CA VAL A 123 -7.92 -3.16 -22.66
C VAL A 123 -7.11 -4.37 -22.23
N GLY A 124 -6.62 -4.37 -20.99
CA GLY A 124 -5.77 -5.40 -20.42
C GLY A 124 -4.27 -5.13 -20.55
N TYR A 125 -3.48 -6.07 -20.02
CA TYR A 125 -2.02 -5.96 -19.92
C TYR A 125 -1.28 -6.45 -21.17
N THR A 126 -1.93 -7.22 -22.03
CA THR A 126 -1.37 -7.69 -23.29
C THR A 126 -1.71 -6.70 -24.40
N ARG A 127 -0.68 -6.22 -25.12
CA ARG A 127 -0.88 -5.47 -26.36
C ARG A 127 -1.48 -6.45 -27.38
N PRO A 128 -2.54 -6.10 -28.13
CA PRO A 128 -3.16 -7.01 -29.08
C PRO A 128 -2.17 -7.33 -30.20
N GLN A 129 -1.44 -8.43 -30.05
CA GLN A 129 -0.45 -8.93 -31.01
C GLN A 129 -1.06 -10.08 -31.81
N GLY A 130 -2.27 -9.87 -32.34
CA GLY A 130 -2.98 -10.82 -33.22
C GLY A 130 -3.76 -11.94 -32.52
N GLU A 131 -3.69 -12.09 -31.20
CA GLU A 131 -4.57 -12.98 -30.44
C GLU A 131 -5.86 -12.26 -30.03
N GLU A 132 -7.01 -12.91 -30.24
CA GLU A 132 -8.30 -12.44 -29.73
C GLU A 132 -8.18 -12.20 -28.22
N ALA A 133 -8.54 -10.99 -27.79
CA ALA A 133 -8.45 -10.59 -26.40
C ALA A 133 -9.46 -11.42 -25.58
N SER A 134 -9.00 -12.56 -25.06
CA SER A 134 -9.80 -13.39 -24.17
C SER A 134 -10.03 -12.66 -22.84
N VAL A 135 -11.20 -12.87 -22.24
CA VAL A 135 -11.58 -12.30 -20.92
C VAL A 135 -10.53 -12.61 -19.85
N ASP A 136 -9.84 -13.75 -19.98
CA ASP A 136 -8.81 -14.21 -19.06
C ASP A 136 -7.49 -13.44 -19.20
N ASN A 137 -7.17 -12.94 -20.39
CA ASN A 137 -5.97 -12.15 -20.64
C ASN A 137 -6.15 -10.67 -20.22
N MET A 138 -7.40 -10.20 -20.16
CA MET A 138 -7.72 -8.82 -19.76
C MET A 138 -7.60 -8.59 -18.25
N LEU A 139 -7.73 -9.63 -17.44
CA LEU A 139 -7.76 -9.55 -15.98
C LEU A 139 -6.51 -10.17 -15.36
N LYS A 140 -5.83 -9.43 -14.48
CA LYS A 140 -4.68 -9.92 -13.73
C LYS A 140 -5.06 -10.21 -12.28
N GLU A 141 -4.78 -11.42 -11.82
CA GLU A 141 -4.90 -11.77 -10.41
C GLU A 141 -3.65 -11.27 -9.66
N LYS A 142 -3.82 -10.31 -8.76
CA LYS A 142 -2.74 -9.83 -7.89
C LYS A 142 -2.71 -10.60 -6.58
N LYS A 143 -3.90 -10.86 -6.04
CA LYS A 143 -4.15 -11.73 -4.88
C LYS A 143 -5.44 -12.53 -5.12
N ALA A 144 -5.70 -13.55 -4.31
CA ALA A 144 -6.92 -14.35 -4.39
C ALA A 144 -8.22 -13.55 -4.15
N ASP A 145 -8.13 -12.35 -3.57
CA ASP A 145 -9.20 -11.39 -3.33
C ASP A 145 -9.11 -10.13 -4.21
N GLU A 146 -7.93 -9.78 -4.73
CA GLU A 146 -7.69 -8.57 -5.52
C GLU A 146 -7.37 -8.91 -6.99
N TYR A 147 -8.25 -8.44 -7.88
CA TYR A 147 -8.04 -8.52 -9.33
C TYR A 147 -7.88 -7.11 -9.90
N GLU A 148 -6.96 -6.95 -10.83
CA GLU A 148 -6.66 -5.67 -11.47
C GLU A 148 -6.83 -5.79 -12.98
N THR A 149 -7.35 -4.75 -13.61
CA THR A 149 -7.32 -4.59 -15.07
C THR A 149 -7.03 -3.14 -15.41
N TYR A 150 -6.58 -2.92 -16.63
CA TYR A 150 -6.04 -1.65 -17.10
C TYR A 150 -6.65 -1.33 -18.47
N ALA A 151 -7.00 -0.08 -18.74
CA ALA A 151 -7.43 0.37 -20.06
C ALA A 151 -6.75 1.68 -20.46
N THR A 152 -6.38 1.80 -21.72
CA THR A 152 -5.73 3.00 -22.29
C THR A 152 -6.10 3.19 -23.77
N GLY A 153 -5.80 4.37 -24.32
CA GLY A 153 -6.01 4.69 -25.72
C GLY A 153 -7.21 5.60 -26.02
N ARG A 154 -7.66 6.38 -25.03
CA ARG A 154 -8.64 7.46 -25.20
C ARG A 154 -7.96 8.82 -25.14
N GLN A 155 -8.50 9.84 -25.82
CA GLN A 155 -7.81 11.12 -26.02
C GLN A 155 -7.53 11.90 -24.72
N ASN A 156 -8.47 11.97 -23.78
CA ASN A 156 -8.33 12.76 -22.55
C ASN A 156 -7.98 11.90 -21.32
N ILE A 157 -7.75 10.60 -21.50
CA ILE A 157 -7.44 9.66 -20.42
C ILE A 157 -6.08 9.03 -20.70
N ALA A 158 -5.13 9.21 -19.80
CA ALA A 158 -3.84 8.53 -19.89
C ALA A 158 -4.03 7.03 -19.71
N PHE A 159 -4.71 6.65 -18.63
CA PHE A 159 -5.14 5.29 -18.36
C PHE A 159 -6.21 5.18 -17.28
N VAL A 160 -6.90 4.06 -17.27
CA VAL A 160 -7.86 3.68 -16.22
C VAL A 160 -7.40 2.40 -15.56
N ASP A 161 -7.23 2.46 -14.25
CA ASP A 161 -6.99 1.31 -13.41
C ASP A 161 -8.30 0.86 -12.79
N PHE A 162 -8.62 -0.42 -12.93
CA PHE A 162 -9.76 -1.04 -12.27
C PHE A 162 -9.24 -2.03 -11.24
N LYS A 163 -9.66 -1.86 -9.99
CA LYS A 163 -9.35 -2.73 -8.88
C LYS A 163 -10.64 -3.36 -8.37
N LEU A 164 -10.73 -4.69 -8.48
CA LEU A 164 -11.80 -5.50 -7.92
C LEU A 164 -11.32 -6.06 -6.60
N THR A 165 -12.00 -5.69 -5.51
CA THR A 165 -11.76 -6.25 -4.18
C THR A 165 -12.93 -7.14 -3.81
N LEU A 166 -12.68 -8.46 -3.74
CA LEU A 166 -13.66 -9.48 -3.40
C LEU A 166 -13.51 -9.96 -1.96
N ALA A 167 -14.52 -10.65 -1.44
CA ALA A 167 -14.46 -11.24 -0.12
C ALA A 167 -13.41 -12.36 -0.06
N LYS A 168 -12.73 -12.50 1.09
CA LYS A 168 -11.69 -13.52 1.33
C LYS A 168 -12.27 -14.90 1.60
N ARG A 169 -13.05 -15.44 0.65
CA ARG A 169 -13.75 -16.73 0.74
C ARG A 169 -12.83 -17.93 0.96
N PHE A 170 -11.55 -17.80 0.61
CA PHE A 170 -10.54 -18.84 0.71
C PHE A 170 -10.05 -19.09 2.15
N ASN A 171 -10.38 -18.21 3.09
CA ASN A 171 -10.02 -18.37 4.51
C ASN A 171 -11.27 -18.20 5.40
N PRO A 172 -11.85 -19.31 5.91
CA PRO A 172 -13.08 -19.26 6.69
C PRO A 172 -12.90 -18.53 8.03
N PHE A 173 -11.72 -18.64 8.66
CA PHE A 173 -11.43 -17.94 9.91
C PHE A 173 -11.33 -16.43 9.72
N MET A 174 -10.65 -16.00 8.65
CA MET A 174 -10.57 -14.59 8.31
C MET A 174 -11.95 -14.01 8.02
N ARG A 175 -12.79 -14.73 7.26
CA ARG A 175 -14.16 -14.33 6.97
C ARG A 175 -15.03 -14.23 8.22
N LEU A 176 -14.88 -15.15 9.17
CA LEU A 176 -15.59 -15.12 10.44
C LEU A 176 -15.16 -13.91 11.28
N GLY A 177 -13.85 -13.65 11.39
CA GLY A 177 -13.34 -12.44 12.04
C GLY A 177 -13.83 -11.16 11.37
N GLU A 178 -13.84 -11.12 10.04
CA GLU A 178 -14.34 -10.02 9.21
C GLU A 178 -15.83 -9.69 9.44
N HIS A 179 -16.65 -10.68 9.81
CA HIS A 179 -18.06 -10.45 10.15
C HIS A 179 -18.29 -10.19 11.64
N LEU A 180 -17.45 -10.72 12.53
CA LEU A 180 -17.59 -10.54 13.97
C LEU A 180 -17.01 -9.21 14.45
N ILE A 181 -15.84 -8.80 13.96
CA ILE A 181 -15.15 -7.59 14.42
C ILE A 181 -16.00 -6.32 14.24
N PRO A 182 -16.67 -6.09 13.09
CA PRO A 182 -17.54 -4.92 12.89
C PRO A 182 -18.71 -4.82 13.86
N LEU A 183 -19.16 -5.94 14.46
CA LEU A 183 -20.25 -5.94 15.43
C LEU A 183 -19.84 -5.34 16.78
N PHE A 184 -18.55 -5.42 17.12
CA PHE A 184 -18.01 -4.93 18.39
C PHE A 184 -17.20 -3.64 18.25
N LEU A 185 -16.69 -3.35 17.06
CA LEU A 185 -15.81 -2.22 16.78
C LEU A 185 -16.32 -1.46 15.55
N GLU A 186 -16.98 -0.32 15.80
CA GLU A 186 -17.47 0.58 14.73
C GLU A 186 -16.35 1.11 13.82
N SER A 187 -15.10 1.09 14.29
CA SER A 187 -13.92 1.49 13.52
C SER A 187 -13.58 0.56 12.35
N PHE A 188 -14.15 -0.65 12.32
CA PHE A 188 -13.93 -1.62 11.24
C PHE A 188 -15.22 -1.84 10.45
N PRO A 189 -15.35 -1.28 9.24
CA PRO A 189 -16.55 -1.48 8.43
C PRO A 189 -16.64 -2.93 7.96
N PRO A 190 -17.87 -3.45 7.73
CA PRO A 190 -18.05 -4.76 7.14
C PRO A 190 -17.37 -4.82 5.77
N PRO A 191 -16.63 -5.89 5.44
CA PRO A 191 -16.01 -6.01 4.14
C PRO A 191 -17.09 -6.18 3.08
N ALA A 192 -17.24 -5.14 2.26
CA ALA A 192 -18.05 -5.17 1.06
C ALA A 192 -17.17 -5.46 -0.15
N GLU A 193 -17.73 -6.18 -1.11
CA GLU A 193 -17.08 -6.43 -2.38
C GLU A 193 -17.26 -5.20 -3.26
N ARG A 194 -16.15 -4.65 -3.74
CA ARG A 194 -16.12 -3.33 -4.39
C ARG A 194 -15.34 -3.38 -5.68
N LEU A 195 -15.83 -2.63 -6.65
CA LEU A 195 -15.10 -2.19 -7.83
C LEU A 195 -14.64 -0.76 -7.58
N GLU A 196 -13.35 -0.51 -7.68
CA GLU A 196 -12.75 0.81 -7.71
C GLU A 196 -12.18 1.05 -9.11
N ALA A 197 -12.79 1.94 -9.87
CA ALA A 197 -12.30 2.40 -11.16
C ALA A 197 -11.67 3.78 -10.99
N THR A 198 -10.39 3.92 -11.35
CA THR A 198 -9.64 5.17 -11.23
C THR A 198 -9.11 5.58 -12.60
N ALA A 199 -9.66 6.65 -13.16
CA ALA A 199 -9.20 7.23 -14.41
C ALA A 199 -8.20 8.35 -14.13
N TYR A 200 -7.00 8.22 -14.69
CA TYR A 200 -5.95 9.23 -14.65
C TYR A 200 -5.99 10.03 -15.95
N VAL A 201 -6.08 11.34 -15.80
CA VAL A 201 -6.16 12.29 -16.91
C VAL A 201 -4.77 12.79 -17.25
N PHE A 202 -4.56 13.21 -18.51
CA PHE A 202 -3.30 13.81 -18.93
C PHE A 202 -2.97 15.08 -18.14
N ASP A 203 -1.86 15.06 -17.40
CA ASP A 203 -1.43 16.16 -16.51
C ASP A 203 0.10 16.37 -16.53
N GLY A 204 0.82 15.65 -17.41
CA GLY A 204 2.27 15.79 -17.57
C GLY A 204 3.10 15.21 -16.42
N GLN A 205 2.47 14.62 -15.39
CA GLN A 205 3.12 13.88 -14.30
C GLN A 205 2.79 12.38 -14.28
N GLU A 206 2.31 11.84 -15.39
CA GLU A 206 1.93 10.42 -15.53
C GLU A 206 3.09 9.47 -15.21
N THR A 207 4.34 9.89 -15.46
CA THR A 207 5.56 9.14 -15.16
C THR A 207 5.75 8.78 -13.69
N LYS A 208 5.15 9.55 -12.77
CA LYS A 208 5.20 9.27 -11.32
C LYS A 208 4.21 8.20 -10.88
N ILE A 209 3.19 7.91 -11.68
CA ILE A 209 2.10 6.99 -11.33
C ILE A 209 2.24 5.70 -12.13
N ALA A 210 2.43 5.82 -13.44
CA ALA A 210 2.73 4.70 -14.33
C ALA A 210 4.14 4.86 -14.91
N LEU A 211 5.10 4.11 -14.35
CA LEU A 211 6.51 4.10 -14.79
C LEU A 211 6.68 3.75 -16.28
N THR A 212 5.73 3.02 -16.85
CA THR A 212 5.72 2.57 -18.25
C THR A 212 5.22 3.65 -19.21
N TYR A 213 4.56 4.70 -18.71
CA TYR A 213 4.05 5.79 -19.55
C TYR A 213 5.20 6.74 -19.90
N GLY A 214 5.55 6.83 -21.19
CA GLY A 214 6.66 7.67 -21.68
C GLY A 214 8.01 6.96 -21.90
N GLN A 215 8.09 5.63 -21.68
CA GLN A 215 9.29 4.83 -22.01
C GLN A 215 9.31 4.30 -23.47
N GLY A 216 8.53 4.90 -24.36
CA GLY A 216 8.52 4.58 -25.78
C GLY A 216 8.26 5.82 -26.64
N ASP A 217 8.20 5.63 -27.95
CA ASP A 217 7.97 6.65 -29.00
C ASP A 217 6.54 7.27 -28.97
N ALA A 218 5.94 7.33 -27.77
CA ALA A 218 4.63 7.88 -27.52
C ALA A 218 4.71 9.41 -27.60
N LYS A 219 4.06 9.98 -28.62
CA LYS A 219 3.89 11.43 -28.80
C LYS A 219 3.49 12.08 -27.47
N LYS A 220 4.19 13.15 -27.10
CA LYS A 220 3.85 14.00 -25.94
C LYS A 220 2.44 14.56 -26.14
N VAL A 221 1.47 14.00 -25.42
CA VAL A 221 0.06 14.41 -25.47
C VAL A 221 -0.08 15.73 -24.69
N PRO A 222 -0.87 16.71 -25.17
CA PRO A 222 -1.13 17.93 -24.42
C PRO A 222 -1.86 17.62 -23.10
N ASN A 223 -1.62 18.45 -22.08
CA ASN A 223 -2.31 18.34 -20.80
C ASN A 223 -3.81 18.57 -20.96
N SER A 224 -4.60 17.96 -20.08
CA SER A 224 -6.04 18.15 -20.02
C SER A 224 -6.44 19.61 -19.80
N THR A 225 -7.47 20.02 -20.53
CA THR A 225 -7.88 21.41 -20.68
C THR A 225 -8.75 21.94 -19.55
N PHE A 226 -9.37 21.08 -18.74
CA PHE A 226 -10.34 21.52 -17.73
C PHE A 226 -9.73 22.10 -16.46
N ASP A 227 -10.50 22.92 -15.75
CA ASP A 227 -10.06 23.57 -14.51
C ASP A 227 -9.96 22.60 -13.32
N GLY A 228 -9.10 22.91 -12.35
CA GLY A 228 -8.95 22.10 -11.13
C GLY A 228 -10.04 22.38 -10.09
N PHE A 229 -10.72 21.35 -9.64
CA PHE A 229 -11.73 21.41 -8.57
C PHE A 229 -11.92 20.03 -7.92
N VAL A 230 -12.55 20.01 -6.75
CA VAL A 230 -13.02 18.77 -6.12
C VAL A 230 -14.56 18.71 -6.11
N PHE A 231 -15.09 17.62 -6.63
CA PHE A 231 -16.51 17.29 -6.67
C PHE A 231 -16.70 15.80 -6.40
N ALA A 232 -17.69 15.44 -5.61
CA ALA A 232 -18.09 14.06 -5.43
C ALA A 232 -19.58 13.92 -5.18
N VAL A 233 -20.14 12.82 -5.67
CA VAL A 233 -21.43 12.29 -5.26
C VAL A 233 -21.15 11.02 -4.47
N VAL A 234 -21.64 10.94 -3.24
CA VAL A 234 -21.35 9.83 -2.33
C VAL A 234 -22.60 9.31 -1.67
N HIS A 235 -22.61 8.02 -1.35
CA HIS A 235 -23.59 7.41 -0.47
C HIS A 235 -23.36 7.87 0.97
N LYS A 236 -24.43 8.22 1.69
CA LYS A 236 -24.35 8.79 3.05
C LYS A 236 -23.65 7.87 4.05
N ASP A 237 -23.90 6.57 3.99
CA ASP A 237 -23.23 5.57 4.84
C ASP A 237 -21.70 5.57 4.74
N VAL A 238 -21.17 5.88 3.54
CA VAL A 238 -19.73 5.82 3.28
C VAL A 238 -19.08 7.20 3.38
N MET A 239 -19.88 8.27 3.42
CA MET A 239 -19.44 9.66 3.41
C MET A 239 -18.43 9.98 4.52
N LYS A 240 -18.72 9.59 5.77
CA LYS A 240 -17.83 9.86 6.92
C LYS A 240 -16.46 9.22 6.72
N ARG A 241 -16.45 7.93 6.39
CA ARG A 241 -15.23 7.17 6.11
C ARG A 241 -14.43 7.77 4.96
N LEU A 242 -15.10 8.12 3.85
CA LEU A 242 -14.42 8.72 2.69
C LEU A 242 -13.81 10.09 3.01
N ARG A 243 -14.42 10.88 3.90
CA ARG A 243 -13.88 12.16 4.36
C ARG A 243 -12.65 11.99 5.26
N ASP A 244 -12.61 10.92 6.05
CA ASP A 244 -11.48 10.63 6.94
C ASP A 244 -10.31 9.95 6.18
N ASP A 245 -10.62 9.03 5.27
CA ASP A 245 -9.64 8.27 4.49
C ASP A 245 -8.99 9.11 3.38
N ARG A 246 -9.73 10.07 2.80
CA ARG A 246 -9.26 10.88 1.67
C ARG A 246 -9.20 12.37 2.00
N TYR A 247 -8.00 12.91 1.89
CA TYR A 247 -7.73 14.34 2.09
C TYR A 247 -8.48 15.23 1.10
N ASP A 248 -8.61 14.82 -0.17
CA ASP A 248 -9.31 15.60 -1.18
C ASP A 248 -10.77 15.92 -0.80
N LEU A 249 -11.50 14.93 -0.29
CA LEU A 249 -12.88 15.12 0.18
C LEU A 249 -12.99 15.92 1.48
N SER A 250 -11.95 15.96 2.30
CA SER A 250 -11.93 16.77 3.53
C SER A 250 -12.00 18.27 3.26
N LEU A 251 -11.61 18.72 2.07
CA LEU A 251 -11.63 20.12 1.65
C LEU A 251 -13.02 20.60 1.21
N THR A 252 -13.94 19.66 0.93
CA THR A 252 -15.23 19.96 0.31
C THR A 252 -16.32 20.23 1.34
N THR A 253 -17.29 21.07 0.94
CA THR A 253 -18.53 21.27 1.70
C THR A 253 -19.60 20.29 1.24
N THR A 254 -20.38 19.77 2.20
CA THR A 254 -21.48 18.86 1.90
C THR A 254 -22.75 19.64 1.64
N ARG A 255 -23.44 19.31 0.55
CA ARG A 255 -24.73 19.88 0.18
C ARG A 255 -25.65 18.77 -0.31
N ASP A 256 -26.83 18.68 0.30
CA ASP A 256 -27.90 17.86 -0.24
C ASP A 256 -28.56 18.59 -1.43
N ASN A 257 -28.94 17.84 -2.47
CA ASN A 257 -29.66 18.37 -3.62
C ASN A 257 -30.97 17.60 -3.80
N ALA A 258 -32.08 18.31 -3.97
CA ALA A 258 -33.40 17.73 -4.12
C ALA A 258 -33.55 16.83 -5.37
N LYS A 259 -32.68 16.99 -6.37
CA LYS A 259 -32.68 16.18 -7.59
C LYS A 259 -32.08 14.78 -7.40
N LEU A 260 -31.32 14.59 -6.33
CA LEU A 260 -30.67 13.32 -6.03
C LEU A 260 -31.45 12.54 -4.97
N PRO A 261 -31.31 11.21 -4.93
CA PRO A 261 -31.93 10.40 -3.90
C PRO A 261 -31.48 10.78 -2.50
N VAL A 262 -32.38 10.59 -1.54
CA VAL A 262 -32.18 10.94 -0.11
C VAL A 262 -30.94 10.23 0.49
N TRP A 263 -30.58 9.05 -0.02
CA TRP A 263 -29.43 8.26 0.42
C TRP A 263 -28.07 8.74 -0.14
N THR A 264 -28.09 9.65 -1.12
CA THR A 264 -26.88 10.29 -1.67
C THR A 264 -26.71 11.72 -1.17
N THR A 265 -25.48 12.21 -1.18
CA THR A 265 -25.15 13.61 -0.95
C THR A 265 -24.05 14.07 -1.90
N VAL A 266 -24.04 15.37 -2.20
CA VAL A 266 -22.98 16.01 -2.96
C VAL A 266 -21.95 16.61 -2.01
N MET A 267 -20.68 16.46 -2.37
CA MET A 267 -19.54 17.05 -1.71
C MET A 267 -18.79 17.89 -2.75
N SER A 268 -18.79 19.21 -2.60
CA SER A 268 -18.15 20.10 -3.58
C SER A 268 -17.55 21.34 -2.93
N GLU A 269 -16.51 21.88 -3.56
CA GLU A 269 -15.89 23.16 -3.20
C GLU A 269 -16.77 24.36 -3.63
N SER A 270 -17.57 24.21 -4.69
CA SER A 270 -18.38 25.30 -5.24
C SER A 270 -19.76 24.83 -5.70
N ALA A 271 -20.78 25.68 -5.51
CA ALA A 271 -22.13 25.44 -6.03
C ALA A 271 -22.16 25.39 -7.57
N GLU A 272 -21.37 26.26 -8.22
CA GLU A 272 -21.28 26.31 -9.69
C GLU A 272 -20.78 24.99 -10.29
N VAL A 273 -19.81 24.36 -9.61
CA VAL A 273 -19.30 23.03 -9.98
C VAL A 273 -20.40 21.98 -9.86
N THR A 274 -21.22 22.08 -8.82
CA THR A 274 -22.32 21.14 -8.58
C THR A 274 -23.39 21.24 -9.68
N ASP A 275 -23.80 22.45 -10.04
CA ASP A 275 -24.86 22.67 -11.03
C ASP A 275 -24.45 22.22 -12.43
N MET A 276 -23.16 22.38 -12.77
CA MET A 276 -22.63 21.96 -14.07
C MET A 276 -22.47 20.43 -14.17
N LEU A 277 -22.03 19.77 -13.10
CA LEU A 277 -21.75 18.32 -13.11
C LEU A 277 -22.97 17.45 -12.86
N LEU A 278 -24.01 17.97 -12.21
CA LEU A 278 -25.28 17.27 -12.03
C LEU A 278 -26.12 17.32 -13.31
N THR A 279 -25.65 16.59 -14.32
CA THR A 279 -26.38 16.35 -15.56
C THR A 279 -27.60 15.45 -15.29
N PRO A 280 -28.70 15.59 -16.06
CA PRO A 280 -29.85 14.70 -15.94
C PRO A 280 -29.48 13.23 -16.23
N GLU A 281 -28.46 12.99 -17.07
CA GLU A 281 -27.94 11.67 -17.36
C GLU A 281 -27.28 11.04 -16.12
N LEU A 282 -26.43 11.80 -15.41
CA LEU A 282 -25.80 11.34 -14.17
C LEU A 282 -26.85 11.04 -13.08
N ILE A 283 -27.83 11.93 -12.91
CA ILE A 283 -28.89 11.75 -11.91
C ILE A 283 -29.67 10.46 -12.19
N LYS A 284 -30.04 10.22 -13.45
CA LYS A 284 -30.72 8.98 -13.84
C LYS A 284 -29.84 7.76 -13.60
N ALA A 285 -28.57 7.80 -13.99
CA ALA A 285 -27.65 6.68 -13.81
C ALA A 285 -27.40 6.35 -12.33
N VAL A 286 -27.36 7.35 -11.45
CA VAL A 286 -27.25 7.15 -9.99
C VAL A 286 -28.55 6.54 -9.42
N ASN A 287 -29.71 6.99 -9.90
CA ASN A 287 -31.00 6.40 -9.50
C ASN A 287 -31.12 4.93 -9.92
N ASP A 288 -30.72 4.62 -11.16
CA ASP A 288 -30.78 3.28 -11.73
C ASP A 288 -29.80 2.32 -11.02
N ALA A 289 -28.64 2.82 -10.59
CA ALA A 289 -27.66 2.04 -9.83
C ALA A 289 -28.09 1.72 -8.39
N GLY A 290 -28.95 2.54 -7.78
CA GLY A 290 -29.49 2.31 -6.44
C GLY A 290 -28.41 2.07 -5.38
N ASP A 291 -28.64 1.07 -4.52
CA ASP A 291 -27.78 0.75 -3.37
C ASP A 291 -26.38 0.23 -3.76
N ASP A 292 -26.18 -0.14 -5.03
CA ASP A 292 -24.88 -0.57 -5.55
C ASP A 292 -23.92 0.61 -5.78
N PHE A 293 -24.42 1.84 -5.78
CA PHE A 293 -23.58 3.04 -5.88
C PHE A 293 -22.93 3.39 -4.53
N GLU A 294 -21.61 3.56 -4.49
CA GLU A 294 -20.91 4.06 -3.30
C GLU A 294 -20.41 5.50 -3.47
N ALA A 295 -19.62 5.77 -4.52
CA ALA A 295 -19.01 7.08 -4.71
C ALA A 295 -18.60 7.33 -6.17
N LEU A 296 -18.82 8.56 -6.65
CA LEU A 296 -18.22 9.12 -7.86
C LEU A 296 -17.49 10.39 -7.46
N ILE A 297 -16.18 10.43 -7.69
CA ILE A 297 -15.30 11.51 -7.22
C ILE A 297 -14.49 12.02 -8.41
N VAL A 298 -14.49 13.34 -8.59
CA VAL A 298 -13.64 14.09 -9.51
C VAL A 298 -12.77 15.00 -8.64
N SER A 299 -11.46 14.83 -8.71
CA SER A 299 -10.54 15.55 -7.84
C SER A 299 -9.26 15.88 -8.58
N ASP A 300 -8.73 17.08 -8.33
CA ASP A 300 -7.37 17.46 -8.71
C ASP A 300 -6.40 17.47 -7.51
N GLN A 301 -6.85 17.05 -6.33
CA GLN A 301 -6.07 17.02 -5.10
C GLN A 301 -5.54 15.60 -4.81
N PRO A 302 -4.42 15.47 -4.06
CA PRO A 302 -3.89 14.17 -3.67
C PRO A 302 -4.86 13.41 -2.74
N THR A 303 -4.85 12.07 -2.80
CA THR A 303 -5.66 11.24 -1.88
C THR A 303 -5.22 11.42 -0.43
N ASN A 304 -3.91 11.47 -0.20
CA ASN A 304 -3.32 11.55 1.12
C ASN A 304 -2.93 13.00 1.40
N SER A 305 -2.94 13.38 2.68
CA SER A 305 -2.53 14.72 3.11
C SER A 305 -1.08 14.98 2.64
N PRO A 306 -0.84 16.02 1.83
CA PRO A 306 0.50 16.32 1.34
C PRO A 306 1.37 16.77 2.51
N LYS A 307 2.56 16.18 2.64
CA LYS A 307 3.54 16.58 3.68
C LYS A 307 4.54 17.60 3.14
N THR A 308 4.78 17.56 1.84
CA THR A 308 5.73 18.43 1.16
C THR A 308 5.02 19.35 0.17
N LEU A 309 5.65 20.48 -0.14
CA LEU A 309 5.14 21.42 -1.13
C LEU A 309 5.04 20.81 -2.53
N ASP A 310 5.90 19.86 -2.89
CA ASP A 310 5.86 19.23 -4.21
C ASP A 310 4.66 18.30 -4.41
N GLU A 311 4.13 17.73 -3.32
CA GLU A 311 2.92 16.90 -3.33
C GLU A 311 1.62 17.72 -3.47
N THR A 312 1.70 19.04 -3.24
CA THR A 312 0.54 19.96 -3.43
C THR A 312 0.26 20.29 -4.89
N LYS A 313 1.12 19.84 -5.82
CA LYS A 313 0.89 20.01 -7.25
C LYS A 313 -0.39 19.26 -7.64
N PRO A 314 -1.38 19.93 -8.27
CA PRO A 314 -2.62 19.29 -8.65
C PRO A 314 -2.37 18.04 -9.52
N ARG A 315 -3.19 17.02 -9.30
CA ARG A 315 -3.23 15.77 -10.06
C ARG A 315 -4.66 15.39 -10.34
N LYS A 316 -5.10 15.62 -11.58
CA LYS A 316 -6.48 15.33 -11.99
C LYS A 316 -6.74 13.84 -12.06
N ARG A 317 -7.78 13.40 -11.35
CA ARG A 317 -8.21 12.00 -11.27
C ARG A 317 -9.71 11.91 -11.08
N LEU A 318 -10.29 10.89 -11.69
CA LEU A 318 -11.67 10.50 -11.45
C LEU A 318 -11.68 9.12 -10.82
N SER A 319 -12.50 8.92 -9.80
CA SER A 319 -12.68 7.65 -9.11
C SER A 319 -14.16 7.31 -9.06
N LEU A 320 -14.52 6.11 -9.51
CA LEU A 320 -15.84 5.52 -9.35
C LEU A 320 -15.72 4.29 -8.46
N THR A 321 -16.53 4.22 -7.42
CA THR A 321 -16.64 3.08 -6.52
C THR A 321 -18.06 2.53 -6.55
N LEU A 322 -18.17 1.25 -6.89
CA LEU A 322 -19.43 0.51 -6.94
C LEU A 322 -19.33 -0.75 -6.08
N LYS A 323 -20.43 -1.12 -5.42
CA LYS A 323 -20.57 -2.44 -4.82
C LYS A 323 -20.77 -3.48 -5.90
N PHE A 324 -20.38 -4.70 -5.59
CA PHE A 324 -20.52 -5.79 -6.51
C PHE A 324 -21.96 -6.33 -6.52
N ALA A 325 -22.71 -6.00 -7.57
CA ALA A 325 -24.06 -6.49 -7.81
C ALA A 325 -24.10 -7.94 -8.36
N ALA A 326 -25.25 -8.60 -8.23
CA ALA A 326 -25.50 -9.88 -8.93
C ALA A 326 -25.75 -9.65 -10.43
N ASP A 327 -26.44 -8.56 -10.77
CA ASP A 327 -26.75 -8.10 -12.12
C ASP A 327 -26.09 -6.75 -12.38
N TYR A 328 -25.37 -6.61 -13.51
CA TYR A 328 -24.66 -5.36 -13.83
C TYR A 328 -25.48 -4.39 -14.69
N THR A 329 -26.68 -4.77 -15.13
CA THR A 329 -27.50 -3.95 -16.04
C THR A 329 -27.85 -2.59 -15.47
N THR A 330 -28.01 -2.49 -14.16
CA THR A 330 -28.30 -1.27 -13.40
C THR A 330 -27.07 -0.35 -13.26
N THR A 331 -25.88 -0.92 -13.18
CA THR A 331 -24.62 -0.19 -12.95
C THR A 331 -23.89 0.18 -14.24
N LEU A 332 -24.15 -0.53 -15.34
CA LEU A 332 -23.53 -0.29 -16.65
C LEU A 332 -23.76 1.13 -17.21
N PRO A 333 -24.93 1.77 -17.09
CA PRO A 333 -25.13 3.15 -17.53
C PRO A 333 -24.20 4.13 -16.79
N LEU A 334 -24.09 3.98 -15.46
CA LEU A 334 -23.22 4.82 -14.63
C LEU A 334 -21.74 4.58 -14.95
N PHE A 335 -21.36 3.33 -15.18
CA PHE A 335 -20.01 2.97 -15.62
C PHE A 335 -19.68 3.60 -16.99
N SER A 336 -20.59 3.51 -17.94
CA SER A 336 -20.44 4.11 -19.28
C SER A 336 -20.33 5.64 -19.21
N TYR A 337 -21.14 6.28 -18.36
CA TYR A 337 -21.05 7.70 -18.07
C TYR A 337 -19.68 8.08 -17.49
N PHE A 338 -19.18 7.32 -16.52
CA PHE A 338 -17.85 7.54 -15.92
C PHE A 338 -16.72 7.48 -16.96
N LEU A 339 -16.78 6.57 -17.93
CA LEU A 339 -15.77 6.48 -18.99
C LEU A 339 -15.76 7.72 -19.90
N ARG A 340 -16.93 8.32 -20.13
CA ARG A 340 -17.11 9.51 -20.99
C ARG A 340 -16.91 10.83 -20.24
N LEU A 341 -17.01 10.79 -18.91
CA LEU A 341 -16.94 11.97 -18.05
C LEU A 341 -15.66 12.80 -18.28
N PRO A 342 -14.44 12.24 -18.44
CA PRO A 342 -13.25 13.03 -18.74
C PRO A 342 -13.35 13.89 -20.01
N ASP A 343 -14.04 13.43 -21.06
CA ASP A 343 -14.23 14.19 -22.29
C ASP A 343 -15.28 15.31 -22.11
N GLN A 344 -16.33 15.03 -21.35
CA GLN A 344 -17.32 16.04 -20.96
C GLN A 344 -16.67 17.13 -20.11
N LEU A 345 -15.80 16.74 -19.16
CA LEU A 345 -15.03 17.68 -18.36
C LEU A 345 -14.10 18.53 -19.23
N ALA A 346 -13.33 17.91 -20.13
CA ALA A 346 -12.41 18.62 -21.02
C ALA A 346 -13.10 19.70 -21.88
N SER A 347 -14.38 19.51 -22.21
CA SER A 347 -15.16 20.45 -23.03
C SER A 347 -15.95 21.49 -22.22
N GLN A 348 -16.47 21.13 -21.05
CA GLN A 348 -17.42 21.96 -20.30
C GLN A 348 -16.86 22.56 -19.01
N ALA A 349 -15.86 21.95 -18.38
CA ALA A 349 -15.35 22.36 -17.08
C ALA A 349 -14.36 23.53 -17.16
N HIS A 350 -14.89 24.67 -17.61
CA HIS A 350 -14.27 25.98 -17.54
C HIS A 350 -15.16 26.90 -16.69
N PHE A 351 -14.71 27.20 -15.47
CA PHE A 351 -15.51 27.92 -14.50
C PHE A 351 -15.28 29.42 -14.55
N ARG A 352 -16.26 30.17 -14.02
CA ARG A 352 -16.10 31.61 -13.85
C ARG A 352 -14.92 31.90 -12.89
N PRO A 353 -14.20 33.02 -13.10
CA PRO A 353 -13.08 33.41 -12.24
C PRO A 353 -13.44 33.52 -10.75
N GLU A 354 -14.71 33.82 -10.42
CA GLU A 354 -15.17 33.90 -9.03
C GLU A 354 -15.12 32.54 -8.30
N ALA A 355 -15.59 31.47 -8.95
CA ALA A 355 -15.51 30.12 -8.41
C ALA A 355 -14.04 29.67 -8.28
N LEU A 356 -13.23 29.93 -9.31
CA LEU A 356 -11.80 29.63 -9.28
C LEU A 356 -11.06 30.37 -8.16
N ARG A 357 -11.44 31.62 -7.87
CA ARG A 357 -10.84 32.40 -6.77
C ARG A 357 -11.14 31.76 -5.41
N ARG A 358 -12.38 31.31 -5.18
CA ARG A 358 -12.77 30.63 -3.93
C ARG A 358 -12.01 29.32 -3.77
N ILE A 359 -11.95 28.52 -4.83
CA ILE A 359 -11.22 27.25 -4.85
C ILE A 359 -9.73 27.48 -4.54
N LYS A 360 -9.09 28.45 -5.20
CA LYS A 360 -7.69 28.80 -4.94
C LYS A 360 -7.46 29.30 -3.52
N GLN A 361 -8.36 30.13 -2.98
CA GLN A 361 -8.26 30.62 -1.61
C GLN A 361 -8.22 29.47 -0.59
N THR A 362 -9.15 28.51 -0.69
CA THR A 362 -9.16 27.34 0.20
C THR A 362 -7.87 26.54 0.10
N ARG A 363 -7.28 26.42 -1.10
CA ARG A 363 -6.00 25.72 -1.32
C ARG A 363 -4.82 26.48 -0.73
N GLU A 364 -4.74 27.78 -0.95
CA GLU A 364 -3.69 28.63 -0.42
C GLU A 364 -3.69 28.63 1.11
N GLU A 365 -4.87 28.59 1.74
CA GLU A 365 -5.00 28.44 3.18
C GLU A 365 -4.37 27.12 3.68
N GLN A 366 -4.61 26.00 3.00
CA GLN A 366 -3.99 24.72 3.37
C GLN A 366 -2.48 24.68 3.08
N ILE A 367 -2.06 25.19 1.94
CA ILE A 367 -0.63 25.32 1.60
C ILE A 367 0.09 26.20 2.63
N SER A 368 -0.55 27.26 3.12
CA SER A 368 0.02 28.12 4.16
C SER A 368 0.22 27.37 5.49
N LYS A 369 -0.66 26.44 5.84
CA LYS A 369 -0.51 25.59 7.04
C LYS A 369 0.67 24.64 6.89
N ILE A 370 0.82 24.03 5.71
CA ILE A 370 1.96 23.15 5.41
C ILE A 370 3.27 23.93 5.47
N ARG A 371 3.31 25.14 4.88
CA ARG A 371 4.50 26.02 4.96
C ARG A 371 4.87 26.37 6.39
N LYS A 372 3.89 26.72 7.23
CA LYS A 372 4.12 27.01 8.65
C LYS A 372 4.66 25.80 9.39
N ALA A 373 4.11 24.62 9.15
CA ALA A 373 4.60 23.38 9.76
C ALA A 373 6.06 23.07 9.34
N ASP A 374 6.38 23.20 8.05
CA ASP A 374 7.74 23.01 7.52
C ASP A 374 8.73 24.06 8.05
N ASP A 375 8.29 25.33 8.18
CA ASP A 375 9.10 26.40 8.78
C ASP A 375 9.33 26.17 10.28
N GLU A 376 8.33 25.66 11.01
CA GLU A 376 8.44 25.29 12.42
C GLU A 376 9.40 24.11 12.61
N GLU A 377 9.29 23.05 11.81
CA GLU A 377 10.19 21.90 11.83
C GLU A 377 11.64 22.33 11.55
N LYS A 378 11.87 23.13 10.50
CA LYS A 378 13.20 23.69 10.19
C LYS A 378 13.73 24.61 11.29
N ALA A 379 12.85 25.37 11.96
CA ALA A 379 13.25 26.21 13.08
C ALA A 379 13.66 25.38 14.30
N GLU A 380 12.99 24.26 14.56
CA GLU A 380 13.35 23.31 15.60
C GLU A 380 14.68 22.61 15.29
N GLU A 381 14.87 22.12 14.07
CA GLU A 381 16.14 21.54 13.64
C GLU A 381 17.31 22.52 13.77
N ARG A 382 17.11 23.79 13.37
CA ARG A 382 18.13 24.85 13.54
C ARG A 382 18.44 25.13 15.01
N LYS A 383 17.44 25.08 15.90
CA LYS A 383 17.66 25.24 17.35
C LYS A 383 18.46 24.07 17.91
N ILE A 384 18.09 22.84 17.54
CA ILE A 384 18.78 21.62 17.97
C ILE A 384 20.23 21.63 17.46
N ALA A 385 20.46 21.98 16.20
CA ALA A 385 21.80 22.08 15.63
C ALA A 385 22.64 23.18 16.29
N ALA A 386 22.05 24.35 16.56
CA ALA A 386 22.72 25.43 17.26
C ALA A 386 23.08 25.04 18.71
N ASP A 387 22.22 24.30 19.39
CA ASP A 387 22.47 23.85 20.77
C ASP A 387 23.48 22.71 20.81
N LYS A 388 23.48 21.81 19.81
CA LYS A 388 24.53 20.80 19.62
C LYS A 388 25.89 21.46 19.35
N LEU A 389 25.95 22.43 18.45
CA LEU A 389 27.18 23.16 18.15
C LEU A 389 27.70 23.93 19.37
N LYS A 390 26.82 24.58 20.14
CA LYS A 390 27.22 25.24 21.39
C LYS A 390 27.75 24.24 22.42
N ARG A 391 27.15 23.05 22.51
CA ARG A 391 27.60 21.98 23.40
C ARG A 391 28.96 21.45 22.97
N GLU A 392 29.18 21.19 21.69
CA GLU A 392 30.48 20.75 21.16
C GLU A 392 31.56 21.82 21.34
N GLN A 393 31.25 23.09 21.10
CA GLN A 393 32.17 24.20 21.36
C GLN A 393 32.47 24.36 22.85
N ARG A 394 31.49 24.10 23.72
CA ARG A 394 31.67 24.10 25.18
C ARG A 394 32.62 22.97 25.59
N ASP A 395 32.38 21.75 25.12
CA ASP A 395 33.15 20.57 25.50
C ASP A 395 34.59 20.66 24.94
N ALA A 396 34.77 21.18 23.72
CA ALA A 396 36.09 21.44 23.15
C ALA A 396 36.88 22.53 23.90
N LYS A 397 36.20 23.55 24.45
CA LYS A 397 36.86 24.58 25.29
C LYS A 397 37.19 24.04 26.68
N LEU A 398 36.30 23.25 27.29
CA LEU A 398 36.54 22.61 28.58
C LEU A 398 37.69 21.59 28.49
N GLY A 399 37.78 20.81 27.41
CA GLY A 399 38.86 19.84 27.20
C GLY A 399 40.25 20.46 26.98
N ARG A 400 40.35 21.76 26.64
CA ARG A 400 41.62 22.46 26.41
C ARG A 400 42.15 23.23 27.63
N LEU A 401 41.39 23.33 28.72
CA LEU A 401 41.72 24.13 29.91
C LEU A 401 42.22 23.24 31.08
N SER A 402 43.07 23.78 31.95
CA SER A 402 43.55 23.07 33.15
C SER A 402 42.46 22.99 34.24
N ALA A 403 42.61 22.11 35.24
CA ALA A 403 41.58 21.81 36.24
C ALA A 403 41.09 23.04 37.05
N ASP A 404 41.97 23.99 37.36
CA ASP A 404 41.60 25.22 38.09
C ASP A 404 40.93 26.27 37.18
N GLU A 405 41.25 26.27 35.88
CA GLU A 405 40.62 27.15 34.90
C GLU A 405 39.23 26.65 34.48
N GLN A 406 39.03 25.33 34.45
CA GLN A 406 37.72 24.72 34.26
C GLN A 406 36.73 25.13 35.37
N ARG A 407 37.17 25.16 36.63
CA ARG A 407 36.34 25.60 37.78
C ARG A 407 35.90 27.06 37.64
N LYS A 408 36.84 27.97 37.32
CA LYS A 408 36.54 29.39 37.09
C LYS A 408 35.61 29.61 35.89
N PHE A 409 35.74 28.82 34.82
CA PHE A 409 34.87 28.90 33.66
C PHE A 409 33.42 28.48 33.99
N LEU A 410 33.25 27.40 34.75
CA LEU A 410 31.93 26.90 35.19
C LEU A 410 31.21 27.88 36.13
N ASP A 411 31.94 28.49 37.08
CA ASP A 411 31.36 29.47 38.01
C ASP A 411 30.92 30.75 37.28
N LYS A 412 31.74 31.24 36.35
CA LYS A 412 31.41 32.40 35.51
C LYS A 412 30.22 32.12 34.57
N GLU A 413 30.06 30.87 34.12
CA GLU A 413 28.91 30.45 33.32
C GLU A 413 27.63 30.38 34.16
N ARG A 414 27.70 29.84 35.39
CA ARG A 414 26.58 29.84 36.34
C ARG A 414 26.10 31.25 36.64
N GLU A 415 27.01 32.17 36.91
CA GLU A 415 26.66 33.57 37.18
C GLU A 415 26.02 34.25 35.96
N LYS A 416 26.55 34.00 34.76
CA LYS A 416 25.98 34.53 33.51
C LYS A 416 24.58 33.94 33.21
N ASN A 417 24.36 32.67 33.50
CA ASN A 417 23.05 32.02 33.35
C ASN A 417 22.06 32.50 34.41
N ALA A 418 22.48 32.71 35.66
CA ALA A 418 21.66 33.32 36.71
C ALA A 418 21.23 34.75 36.35
N ARG A 419 22.16 35.58 35.83
CA ARG A 419 21.84 36.93 35.34
C ARG A 419 20.89 36.90 34.13
N LYS A 420 21.00 35.94 33.22
CA LYS A 420 20.07 35.77 32.09
C LYS A 420 18.69 35.27 32.55
N GLY A 421 18.63 34.38 33.55
CA GLY A 421 17.40 33.91 34.16
C GLY A 421 16.63 35.05 34.84
N ALA A 422 17.32 35.84 35.66
CA ALA A 422 16.76 37.01 36.33
C ALA A 422 16.21 38.06 35.33
N LYS A 423 16.88 38.27 34.20
CA LYS A 423 16.41 39.17 33.13
C LYS A 423 15.20 38.63 32.35
N ARG A 424 15.01 37.31 32.28
CA ARG A 424 13.83 36.70 31.64
C ARG A 424 12.61 36.72 32.56
N SER A 425 12.80 36.58 33.86
CA SER A 425 11.71 36.68 34.84
C SER A 425 11.14 38.09 34.96
N THR A 426 11.95 39.13 34.78
CA THR A 426 11.50 40.54 34.86
C THR A 426 10.74 41.04 33.63
N VAL A 427 10.77 40.31 32.50
CA VAL A 427 10.10 40.70 31.23
C VAL A 427 8.75 39.99 31.05
N LYS A 428 8.42 39.01 31.92
CA LYS A 428 7.16 38.25 31.89
C LYS A 428 6.13 38.68 32.95
N ALA A 429 6.39 39.79 33.65
CA ALA A 429 5.51 40.38 34.66
C ALA A 429 4.72 41.56 34.09
#